data_AF-A0A850GM64-F1
#
_entry.id   AF-A0A850GM64-F1
#
_cell.length_a   1.000
_cell.length_b   1.000
_cell.length_c   1.000
_cell.angle_alpha   90.00
_cell.angle_beta   90.00
_cell.angle_gamma   90.00
#
_symmetry.space_group_name_H-M   'P 1'
#
loop_
_entity.id
_entity.type
_entity.pdbx_description
1 polymer ?
#
loop_
_entity_poly.entity_id
_entity_poly.type
_entity_poly.pdbx_seq_one_letter_code
_entity_poly.pdbx_strand_id
1 'polypeptide(L)'
;MKKYLSSALLLCVSLTAVSGCTASEEDCAKLGDKFVELFMKESQTEDNPLGEEILKSAADAGRTEVIKQCTAEPPLKSSIDCALKAESMSELEKC
;
A
#
# COMPACT_ATOMS: atom_id res chain seq x y z
N MET A 1 18.30 1.81 -52.28
CA MET A 1 17.46 3.01 -52.10
C MET A 1 16.57 2.82 -50.87
N LYS A 2 16.28 3.92 -50.18
CA LYS A 2 16.05 4.08 -48.75
C LYS A 2 14.94 3.20 -48.14
N LYS A 3 15.30 2.49 -47.08
CA LYS A 3 14.39 1.87 -46.10
C LYS A 3 14.01 2.95 -45.07
N TYR A 4 12.70 3.11 -44.91
CA TYR A 4 11.93 3.77 -43.85
C TYR A 4 12.73 4.54 -42.78
N LEU A 5 12.65 5.86 -42.87
CA LEU A 5 12.86 6.80 -41.77
C LEU A 5 11.63 6.81 -40.85
N SER A 6 11.89 7.30 -39.63
CA SER A 6 10.93 7.89 -38.68
C SER A 6 10.52 7.03 -37.48
N SER A 7 11.38 7.16 -36.46
CA SER A 7 11.01 7.81 -35.20
C SER A 7 10.23 7.03 -34.15
N ALA A 8 10.81 7.17 -32.95
CA ALA A 8 10.11 7.38 -31.68
C ALA A 8 9.42 6.15 -31.07
N LEU A 9 10.18 5.45 -30.22
CA LEU A 9 9.73 5.10 -28.87
C LEU A 9 10.95 4.77 -28.00
N LEU A 10 11.92 5.68 -27.98
CA LEU A 10 12.81 5.87 -26.82
C LEU A 10 11.97 6.62 -25.78
N LEU A 11 11.02 5.92 -25.17
CA LEU A 11 10.24 6.46 -24.07
C LEU A 11 11.04 6.22 -22.79
N CYS A 12 11.71 7.30 -22.40
CA CYS A 12 12.30 7.61 -21.11
C CYS A 12 11.75 6.75 -19.96
N VAL A 13 12.42 5.64 -19.67
CA VAL A 13 12.47 5.18 -18.27
C VAL A 13 13.48 6.10 -17.61
N SER A 14 13.00 7.28 -17.21
CA SER A 14 13.69 8.12 -16.26
C SER A 14 13.84 7.27 -15.00
N LEU A 15 14.99 6.61 -14.84
CA LEU A 15 15.52 6.29 -13.53
C LEU A 15 15.78 7.64 -12.85
N THR A 16 14.73 8.30 -12.38
CA THR A 16 14.84 9.05 -11.15
C THR A 16 15.13 7.99 -10.11
N ALA A 17 16.41 7.71 -9.90
CA ALA A 17 16.89 7.23 -8.62
C ALA A 17 16.43 8.27 -7.60
N VAL A 18 15.17 8.15 -7.17
CA VAL A 18 14.72 8.83 -5.98
C VAL A 18 15.61 8.20 -4.94
N SER A 19 16.54 8.96 -4.39
CA SER A 19 17.06 8.75 -3.05
C SER A 19 15.88 8.87 -2.08
N GLY A 20 14.93 7.95 -2.24
CA GLY A 20 13.64 7.93 -1.60
C GLY A 20 13.91 7.48 -0.21
N CYS A 21 13.69 8.38 0.74
CA CYS A 21 13.68 8.01 2.13
C CYS A 21 12.72 6.83 2.27
N THR A 22 13.20 5.75 2.86
CA THR A 22 12.35 4.63 3.23
C THR A 22 11.35 5.10 4.29
N ALA A 23 10.26 4.37 4.45
CA ALA A 23 9.26 4.64 5.47
C ALA A 23 9.91 4.72 6.86
N SER A 24 9.48 5.71 7.65
CA SER A 24 9.81 5.79 9.08
C SER A 24 8.92 4.86 9.91
N GLU A 25 9.24 4.66 11.19
CA GLU A 25 8.36 3.94 12.12
C GLU A 25 6.97 4.58 12.22
N GLU A 26 6.89 5.92 12.17
CA GLU A 26 5.62 6.65 12.16
C GLU A 26 4.82 6.37 10.88
N ASP A 27 5.49 6.32 9.73
CA ASP A 27 4.87 5.97 8.44
C ASP A 27 4.31 4.54 8.48
N CYS A 28 5.05 3.59 9.08
CA CYS A 28 4.59 2.21 9.25
C CYS A 28 3.40 2.10 10.22
N ALA A 29 3.40 2.86 11.32
CA ALA A 29 2.26 2.92 12.24
C ALA A 29 0.99 3.39 11.53
N LYS A 30 1.10 4.46 10.72
CA LYS A 30 0.00 4.99 9.90
C LYS A 30 -0.50 3.96 8.88
N LEU A 31 0.41 3.21 8.25
CA LEU A 31 0.04 2.13 7.33
C LEU A 31 -0.77 1.04 8.05
N GLY A 32 -0.34 0.64 9.25
CA GLY A 32 -1.08 -0.31 10.08
C GLY A 32 -2.47 0.19 10.46
N ASP A 33 -2.60 1.47 10.82
CA ASP A 33 -3.90 2.08 11.12
C ASP A 33 -4.81 2.13 9.88
N LYS A 34 -4.23 2.43 8.71
CA LYS A 34 -4.96 2.44 7.43
C LYS A 34 -5.46 1.05 7.05
N PHE A 35 -4.67 0.00 7.30
CA PHE A 35 -5.11 -1.38 7.14
C PHE A 35 -6.35 -1.68 8.00
N VAL A 36 -6.36 -1.29 9.28
CA VAL A 36 -7.52 -1.50 10.18
C VAL A 36 -8.75 -0.78 9.66
N GLU A 37 -8.60 0.49 9.26
CA GLU A 37 -9.70 1.28 8.69
C GLU A 37 -10.36 0.56 7.52
N LEU A 38 -9.56 0.14 6.52
CA LEU A 38 -10.05 -0.51 5.31
C LEU A 38 -10.60 -1.91 5.60
N PHE A 39 -9.91 -2.70 6.42
CA PHE A 39 -10.36 -4.03 6.82
C PHE A 39 -11.70 -3.98 7.53
N MET A 40 -11.87 -3.08 8.50
CA MET A 40 -13.12 -2.95 9.25
C MET A 40 -14.25 -2.43 8.35
N LYS A 41 -13.97 -1.46 7.48
CA LYS A 41 -14.93 -0.94 6.49
C LYS A 41 -15.48 -2.05 5.59
N GLU A 42 -14.62 -2.94 5.10
CA GLU A 42 -15.02 -4.06 4.22
C GLU A 42 -15.64 -5.23 4.99
N SER A 43 -15.23 -5.43 6.26
CA SER A 43 -15.73 -6.52 7.09
C SER A 43 -17.10 -6.27 7.71
N GLN A 44 -17.55 -5.01 7.81
CA GLN A 44 -18.86 -4.64 8.37
C GLN A 44 -20.04 -4.83 7.39
N THR A 45 -19.92 -5.75 6.44
CA THR A 45 -21.02 -6.11 5.52
C THR A 45 -22.06 -6.99 6.23
N GLU A 46 -23.32 -6.90 5.83
CA GLU A 46 -24.45 -7.64 6.46
C GLU A 46 -24.26 -9.18 6.45
N ASP A 47 -23.38 -9.68 5.57
CA ASP A 47 -23.13 -11.11 5.37
C ASP A 47 -21.96 -11.65 6.21
N ASN A 48 -21.28 -10.82 7.02
CA ASN A 48 -20.15 -11.30 7.82
C ASN A 48 -20.64 -12.05 9.07
N PRO A 49 -20.42 -13.37 9.19
CA PRO A 49 -20.90 -14.15 10.33
C PRO A 49 -20.11 -13.89 11.61
N LEU A 50 -19.01 -13.15 11.55
CA LEU A 50 -18.15 -12.85 12.69
C LEU A 50 -18.67 -11.62 13.43
N GLY A 51 -18.75 -11.71 14.76
CA GLY A 51 -19.10 -10.57 15.60
C GLY A 51 -18.02 -9.49 15.59
N GLU A 52 -18.41 -8.25 15.91
CA GLU A 52 -17.54 -7.06 15.90
C GLU A 52 -16.25 -7.26 16.71
N GLU A 53 -16.32 -7.92 17.87
CA GLU A 53 -15.15 -8.21 18.72
C GLU A 53 -14.11 -9.11 18.03
N ILE A 54 -14.57 -10.11 17.27
CA ILE A 54 -13.70 -11.01 16.51
C ILE A 54 -13.06 -10.24 15.35
N LEU A 55 -13.84 -9.42 14.65
CA LEU A 55 -13.32 -8.59 13.56
C LEU A 55 -12.29 -7.58 14.05
N LYS A 56 -12.55 -6.93 15.18
CA LYS A 56 -11.58 -6.01 15.80
C LYS A 56 -10.30 -6.74 16.19
N SER A 57 -10.41 -7.92 16.80
CA SER A 57 -9.24 -8.73 17.17
C SER A 57 -8.42 -9.14 15.93
N ALA A 58 -9.08 -9.50 14.84
CA ALA A 58 -8.43 -9.80 13.56
C ALA A 58 -7.74 -8.57 12.95
N ALA A 59 -8.41 -7.41 13.00
CA ALA A 59 -7.86 -6.16 12.52
C ALA A 59 -6.60 -5.74 13.32
N ASP A 60 -6.63 -5.85 14.65
CA ASP A 60 -5.50 -5.52 15.53
C ASP A 60 -4.30 -6.46 15.32
N ALA A 61 -4.56 -7.74 15.08
CA ALA A 61 -3.52 -8.70 14.71
C ALA A 61 -2.90 -8.36 13.34
N GLY A 62 -3.74 -8.06 12.34
CA GLY A 62 -3.29 -7.65 11.02
C GLY A 62 -2.48 -6.34 11.05
N ARG A 63 -2.93 -5.34 11.82
CA ARG A 63 -2.20 -4.10 12.10
C ARG A 63 -0.79 -4.37 12.60
N THR A 64 -0.68 -5.23 13.59
CA THR A 64 0.60 -5.58 14.22
C THR A 64 1.56 -6.20 13.20
N GLU A 65 1.05 -7.10 12.36
CA GLU A 65 1.87 -7.75 11.33
C GLU A 65 2.25 -6.77 10.20
N VAL A 66 1.34 -5.89 9.76
CA VAL A 66 1.63 -4.85 8.77
C VAL A 66 2.75 -3.92 9.26
N ILE A 67 2.67 -3.45 10.50
CA ILE A 67 3.72 -2.60 11.11
C ILE A 67 5.04 -3.36 11.20
N LYS A 68 5.00 -4.62 11.63
CA LYS A 68 6.20 -5.46 11.75
C LYS A 68 6.89 -5.69 10.41
N GLN A 69 6.14 -5.99 9.36
CA GLN A 69 6.71 -6.17 8.02
C GLN A 69 7.26 -4.85 7.46
N CYS A 70 6.49 -3.77 7.59
CA CYS A 70 6.92 -2.44 7.15
C CYS A 70 8.21 -1.98 7.87
N THR A 71 8.36 -2.28 9.16
CA THR A 71 9.57 -1.89 9.91
C THR A 71 10.77 -2.80 9.63
N ALA A 72 10.54 -4.09 9.36
CA ALA A 72 11.60 -5.03 9.01
C ALA A 72 12.19 -4.75 7.62
N GLU A 73 11.33 -4.42 6.66
CA GLU A 73 11.72 -4.06 5.29
C GLU A 73 11.03 -2.75 4.87
N PRO A 74 11.55 -1.59 5.33
CA PRO A 74 10.94 -0.29 5.06
C PRO A 74 10.74 -0.01 3.57
N PRO A 75 9.48 0.08 3.09
CA PRO A 75 9.21 0.41 1.69
C PRO A 75 9.57 1.87 1.41
N LEU A 76 9.47 2.28 0.15
CA LEU A 76 9.62 3.67 -0.21
C LEU A 76 8.48 4.49 0.41
N LYS A 77 8.79 5.70 0.91
CA LYS A 77 7.75 6.62 1.42
C LYS A 77 6.65 6.90 0.40
N SER A 78 6.97 6.93 -0.90
CA SER A 78 5.98 7.10 -1.97
C SER A 78 4.94 5.99 -2.02
N SER A 79 5.32 4.75 -1.69
CA SER A 79 4.37 3.62 -1.62
C SER A 79 3.49 3.73 -0.38
N ILE A 80 4.02 4.21 0.75
CA ILE A 80 3.19 4.54 1.93
C ILE A 80 2.21 5.67 1.59
N ASP A 81 2.67 6.74 0.96
CA ASP A 81 1.81 7.88 0.58
C ASP A 81 0.70 7.47 -0.41
N CYS A 82 0.95 6.47 -1.25
CA CYS A 82 -0.07 5.83 -2.08
C CYS A 82 -1.06 5.04 -1.20
N ALA A 83 -0.56 4.14 -0.36
CA ALA A 83 -1.40 3.28 0.48
C ALA A 83 -2.30 4.07 1.44
N LEU A 84 -1.81 5.18 1.99
CA LEU A 84 -2.59 6.06 2.87
C LEU A 84 -3.75 6.76 2.17
N LYS A 85 -3.73 6.84 0.83
CA LYS A 85 -4.81 7.41 0.02
C LYS A 85 -5.77 6.35 -0.52
N ALA A 86 -5.47 5.06 -0.35
CA ALA A 86 -6.34 3.99 -0.82
C ALA A 86 -7.70 4.04 -0.11
N GLU A 87 -8.76 3.74 -0.85
CA GLU A 87 -10.14 3.73 -0.35
C GLU A 87 -10.71 2.31 -0.16
N SER A 88 -9.94 1.29 -0.58
CA SER A 88 -10.23 -0.13 -0.44
C SER A 88 -8.95 -0.95 -0.23
N MET A 89 -9.08 -2.18 0.28
CA MET A 89 -7.98 -3.13 0.40
C MET A 89 -7.34 -3.42 -0.96
N SER A 90 -8.15 -3.53 -2.02
CA SER A 90 -7.65 -3.75 -3.39
C SER A 90 -6.84 -2.58 -3.97
N GLU A 91 -7.11 -1.35 -3.54
CA GLU A 91 -6.28 -0.20 -3.91
C GLU A 91 -4.99 -0.16 -3.10
N LEU A 92 -5.06 -0.50 -1.81
CA LEU A 92 -3.88 -0.58 -0.94
C LEU A 92 -2.86 -1.59 -1.46
N GLU A 93 -3.31 -2.74 -1.95
CA GLU A 93 -2.45 -3.80 -2.53
C GLU A 93 -1.68 -3.38 -3.79
N LYS A 94 -2.03 -2.26 -4.43
CA LYS A 94 -1.44 -1.82 -5.71
C LYS A 94 -0.31 -0.79 -5.57
N CYS A 95 0.09 -0.40 -4.36
CA CYS A 95 0.93 0.79 -4.08
C CYS A 95 2.47 0.63 -4.07
#